data_AF-A0A4Q6ALB2-F1
#
_entry.id   AF-A0A4Q6ALB2-F1
#
_cell.length_a   1.000
_cell.length_b   1.000
_cell.length_c   1.000
_cell.angle_alpha   90.00
_cell.angle_beta   90.00
_cell.angle_gamma   90.00
#
_symmetry.space_group_name_H-M   'P 1'
#
loop_
_entity.id
_entity.type
_entity.pdbx_description
1 polymer ?
#
loop_
_entity_poly.entity_id
_entity_poly.type
_entity_poly.pdbx_seq_one_letter_code
_entity_poly.pdbx_strand_id
1 'polypeptide(L)'
;LNRAMAGPKPEALNFLSHSPQAESRAARVEPMAVAAVPRPTPEAASLPTAAAALPPSVSPAPDTKKASDISPKAESSGKVEEKENDTIRVNVALLSNLMNLVGELVLTKNQLQQASSYTVNDELTRGNQRLGVITSELQSEVMKTRMQPIGSALTKFQRLVRDTAKDLGKSIELTLDGTDTELDRTLVEAVKDPLTHIVRNAMDHGLETPAERKAMGKNETGRIKIQSYQESGHIVIEVSDDGRGLNVDRIKTKVIEKNLVSKETLAGLSEREIQNFIFLPGFSTAEAVSNLSGRGVGMDVVKTNIERIGGTIELSSRLGSGTSIKLKIPLTLAIMPALIIGTSGQKFAIPQSKLVELLRLDNSDPAASGIEILQGVPVYRLRGTIMPLVTFAQILTQDLGVSNDSSSIQNIVVVNSNGTLFGLIVEDIEDTADIVVKALPEFLRGIKIFSGATILGDGAVALTVDINGLAEKAGLTAAVQAKPQEIGAVEKAVEIEYLGVDIGAKGNCIFPLCLVSRLEEFDVKDFHWAGEKKFIPYRGSALPLIDVRKTLNIPSTVDSSLSSTKEKQAVVVVKLGDRDYGLEVDAIVDLVVSSADLDVKMKDRPGIMGALVDTKDVMILLDA
;
A
#
# COMPACT_ATOMS: atom_id res chain seq x y z
N LEU A 1 7.88 20.40 87.51
CA LEU A 1 8.52 19.35 88.35
C LEU A 1 8.55 18.02 87.56
N ASN A 2 9.01 16.93 88.16
CA ASN A 2 9.57 15.78 87.45
C ASN A 2 8.59 14.60 87.25
N ARG A 3 8.73 13.92 86.09
CA ARG A 3 8.53 12.47 85.80
C ARG A 3 7.23 11.69 86.18
N ALA A 4 6.73 11.01 85.14
CA ALA A 4 6.46 9.55 85.04
C ALA A 4 5.16 8.90 85.60
N MET A 5 4.55 8.09 84.73
CA MET A 5 3.96 6.75 85.00
C MET A 5 4.12 5.87 83.73
N ALA A 6 3.99 4.54 83.83
CA ALA A 6 4.31 3.63 82.72
C ALA A 6 3.52 2.29 82.72
N GLY A 7 3.17 1.82 81.51
CA GLY A 7 3.06 0.40 81.14
C GLY A 7 1.77 -0.39 81.47
N PRO A 8 1.15 -1.02 80.46
CA PRO A 8 0.24 -2.17 80.65
C PRO A 8 0.54 -3.38 79.72
N LYS A 9 0.18 -4.60 80.15
CA LYS A 9 0.15 -5.89 79.39
C LYS A 9 -0.45 -7.00 80.29
N PRO A 10 -0.92 -8.17 79.77
CA PRO A 10 -1.86 -8.41 78.64
C PRO A 10 -2.91 -9.53 78.98
N GLU A 11 -3.48 -10.18 77.95
CA GLU A 11 -4.30 -11.44 77.96
C GLU A 11 -5.76 -11.35 78.49
N ALA A 12 -6.80 -11.99 77.91
CA ALA A 12 -7.05 -12.67 76.60
C ALA A 12 -8.61 -12.69 76.34
N LEU A 13 -9.35 -13.58 75.63
CA LEU A 13 -9.16 -14.85 74.87
C LEU A 13 -10.44 -15.16 74.02
N ASN A 14 -10.33 -15.86 72.87
CA ASN A 14 -11.36 -16.65 72.13
C ASN A 14 -12.67 -16.05 71.53
N PHE A 15 -13.01 -16.48 70.29
CA PHE A 15 -14.36 -16.86 69.80
C PHE A 15 -14.26 -17.75 68.54
N LEU A 16 -15.31 -18.52 68.17
CA LEU A 16 -15.26 -19.55 67.11
C LEU A 16 -16.63 -19.84 66.43
N SER A 17 -16.61 -20.21 65.15
CA SER A 17 -17.67 -20.91 64.35
C SER A 17 -19.01 -20.17 64.09
N HIS A 18 -19.77 -20.37 62.99
CA HIS A 18 -19.74 -21.32 61.86
C HIS A 18 -20.17 -20.66 60.51
N SER A 19 -19.72 -21.21 59.38
CA SER A 19 -20.47 -21.32 58.10
C SER A 19 -19.80 -22.36 57.15
N PRO A 20 -20.51 -22.97 56.16
CA PRO A 20 -20.06 -24.20 55.48
C PRO A 20 -19.42 -24.01 54.08
N GLN A 21 -18.99 -25.13 53.48
CA GLN A 21 -18.20 -25.22 52.24
C GLN A 21 -19.03 -25.47 50.96
N ALA A 22 -18.43 -25.12 49.82
CA ALA A 22 -18.59 -25.81 48.52
C ALA A 22 -17.24 -25.74 47.76
N GLU A 23 -17.01 -26.61 46.78
CA GLU A 23 -15.66 -26.95 46.29
C GLU A 23 -15.26 -26.34 44.95
N SER A 24 -13.97 -26.01 44.77
CA SER A 24 -13.27 -26.21 43.50
C SER A 24 -11.77 -26.46 43.73
N ARG A 25 -11.17 -27.28 42.87
CA ARG A 25 -10.03 -28.15 43.19
C ARG A 25 -8.73 -27.65 42.56
N ALA A 26 -7.83 -27.08 43.36
CA ALA A 26 -6.47 -26.72 42.93
C ALA A 26 -5.46 -27.81 43.31
N ALA A 27 -4.95 -28.57 42.33
CA ALA A 27 -3.97 -29.63 42.54
C ALA A 27 -2.55 -29.17 42.22
N ARG A 28 -1.68 -29.11 43.22
CA ARG A 28 -0.23 -28.90 43.08
C ARG A 28 0.48 -30.23 43.31
N VAL A 29 1.09 -30.78 42.26
CA VAL A 29 1.87 -32.03 42.30
C VAL A 29 3.21 -31.84 41.58
N GLU A 30 4.19 -32.66 41.92
CA GLU A 30 5.62 -32.47 41.65
C GLU A 30 6.05 -32.78 40.20
N PRO A 31 7.17 -32.22 39.71
CA PRO A 31 7.71 -32.56 38.40
C PRO A 31 8.29 -33.99 38.38
N MET A 32 7.69 -34.88 37.58
CA MET A 32 8.27 -36.20 37.30
C MET A 32 9.56 -36.08 36.47
N ALA A 33 10.58 -36.85 36.85
CA ALA A 33 11.83 -36.92 36.12
C ALA A 33 11.67 -37.66 34.78
N VAL A 34 12.19 -37.07 33.70
CA VAL A 34 12.34 -37.74 32.39
C VAL A 34 13.78 -38.26 32.28
N ALA A 35 13.94 -39.53 31.93
CA ALA A 35 15.24 -40.19 31.92
C ALA A 35 16.19 -39.62 30.85
N ALA A 36 17.45 -39.41 31.23
CA ALA A 36 18.49 -38.94 30.31
C ALA A 36 18.93 -40.06 29.35
N VAL A 37 18.78 -39.83 28.05
CA VAL A 37 19.37 -40.67 26.99
C VAL A 37 20.64 -39.97 26.48
N PRO A 38 21.83 -40.61 26.52
CA PRO A 38 23.07 -39.95 26.16
C PRO A 38 23.18 -39.74 24.64
N ARG A 39 23.60 -38.54 24.23
CA ARG A 39 24.15 -38.30 22.88
C ARG A 39 25.67 -38.53 22.88
N PRO A 40 26.23 -39.12 21.81
CA PRO A 40 27.64 -39.51 21.79
C PRO A 40 28.57 -38.31 21.63
N THR A 41 29.68 -38.35 22.36
CA THR A 41 30.84 -37.48 22.16
C THR A 41 31.58 -37.87 20.87
N PRO A 42 31.99 -36.94 20.01
CA PRO A 42 32.99 -37.22 18.97
C PRO A 42 34.35 -37.46 19.64
N GLU A 43 34.80 -38.71 19.66
CA GLU A 43 36.10 -39.10 20.21
C GLU A 43 37.25 -38.72 19.25
N ALA A 44 38.36 -38.23 19.80
CA ALA A 44 39.50 -37.76 19.02
C ALA A 44 40.48 -38.92 18.68
N ALA A 45 40.35 -39.49 17.48
CA ALA A 45 41.40 -40.34 16.91
C ALA A 45 42.61 -39.49 16.45
N SER A 46 43.84 -40.01 16.58
CA SER A 46 45.06 -39.20 16.47
C SER A 46 46.22 -39.87 15.72
N LEU A 47 47.19 -39.02 15.31
CA LEU A 47 48.53 -39.31 14.76
C LEU A 47 48.62 -39.72 13.26
N PRO A 48 49.78 -39.51 12.57
CA PRO A 48 50.97 -38.73 12.94
C PRO A 48 51.43 -37.67 11.90
N THR A 49 52.44 -36.88 12.31
CA THR A 49 53.14 -35.83 11.55
C THR A 49 54.03 -36.36 10.41
N ALA A 50 54.09 -35.62 9.29
CA ALA A 50 55.25 -35.55 8.39
C ALA A 50 55.37 -34.11 7.82
N ALA A 51 56.58 -33.64 7.52
CA ALA A 51 56.86 -32.21 7.30
C ALA A 51 57.47 -31.87 5.93
N ALA A 52 57.18 -30.66 5.44
CA ALA A 52 57.94 -29.94 4.42
C ALA A 52 57.93 -28.44 4.78
N ALA A 53 59.03 -27.72 4.54
CA ALA A 53 59.24 -26.35 5.04
C ALA A 53 60.10 -25.50 4.10
N LEU A 54 60.28 -24.22 4.47
CA LEU A 54 61.06 -23.15 3.80
C LEU A 54 60.33 -22.48 2.59
N PRO A 55 60.69 -21.23 2.23
CA PRO A 55 60.67 -20.06 3.12
C PRO A 55 60.06 -18.79 2.45
N PRO A 56 59.67 -17.75 3.20
CA PRO A 56 59.38 -16.43 2.63
C PRO A 56 60.66 -15.72 2.17
N SER A 57 60.63 -15.14 0.97
CA SER A 57 61.75 -14.35 0.40
C SER A 57 61.79 -12.92 0.97
N VAL A 58 62.95 -12.26 0.89
CA VAL A 58 63.22 -10.94 1.48
C VAL A 58 63.87 -10.02 0.44
N SER A 59 63.60 -8.70 0.55
CA SER A 59 64.33 -7.59 -0.12
C SER A 59 64.16 -7.46 -1.64
N PRO A 60 64.58 -6.33 -2.27
CA PRO A 60 65.10 -5.08 -1.68
C PRO A 60 64.32 -3.80 -2.09
N ALA A 61 64.59 -2.71 -1.37
CA ALA A 61 64.41 -1.34 -1.89
C ALA A 61 65.77 -0.78 -2.37
N PRO A 62 65.83 0.08 -3.41
CA PRO A 62 67.05 0.74 -3.84
C PRO A 62 67.23 2.12 -3.19
N ASP A 63 68.43 2.37 -2.69
CA ASP A 63 68.93 3.65 -2.17
C ASP A 63 69.50 4.51 -3.31
N THR A 64 69.42 5.84 -3.25
CA THR A 64 70.43 6.74 -3.89
C THR A 64 70.31 8.20 -3.41
N LYS A 65 71.39 8.98 -3.59
CA LYS A 65 71.69 10.20 -2.81
C LYS A 65 71.81 11.48 -3.65
N LYS A 66 71.74 12.60 -2.92
CA LYS A 66 72.44 13.90 -3.12
C LYS A 66 71.80 15.00 -4.01
N ALA A 67 71.16 15.94 -3.30
CA ALA A 67 71.54 17.35 -3.19
C ALA A 67 71.66 18.27 -4.43
N SER A 68 70.81 19.29 -4.44
CA SER A 68 71.17 20.68 -4.78
C SER A 68 70.34 21.66 -3.93
N ASP A 69 70.95 22.75 -3.49
CA ASP A 69 70.30 23.88 -2.78
C ASP A 69 69.81 24.94 -3.80
N ILE A 70 69.30 26.08 -3.31
CA ILE A 70 68.85 27.34 -3.98
C ILE A 70 67.35 27.61 -3.85
N SER A 71 67.03 28.52 -2.93
CA SER A 71 65.85 29.41 -2.94
C SER A 71 66.19 30.71 -3.74
N PRO A 72 65.27 31.65 -4.09
CA PRO A 72 63.95 31.86 -3.45
C PRO A 72 62.78 32.41 -4.32
N LYS A 73 61.62 32.58 -3.64
CA LYS A 73 60.65 33.70 -3.76
C LYS A 73 59.83 33.89 -5.05
N ALA A 74 58.54 33.58 -4.95
CA ALA A 74 57.44 34.48 -5.33
C ALA A 74 56.14 34.08 -4.58
N GLU A 75 55.35 35.05 -4.16
CA GLU A 75 54.03 34.83 -3.54
C GLU A 75 52.93 34.89 -4.61
N SER A 76 51.91 34.03 -4.51
CA SER A 76 50.56 34.41 -4.95
C SER A 76 49.49 33.63 -4.19
N SER A 77 48.43 34.34 -3.79
CA SER A 77 47.24 33.84 -3.11
C SER A 77 46.49 32.83 -3.97
N GLY A 78 46.09 31.69 -3.39
CA GLY A 78 45.37 30.66 -4.15
C GLY A 78 44.93 29.40 -3.40
N LYS A 79 45.07 29.31 -2.07
CA LYS A 79 44.42 28.22 -1.32
C LYS A 79 42.91 28.45 -1.30
N VAL A 80 42.23 27.91 -2.30
CA VAL A 80 40.88 27.38 -2.08
C VAL A 80 41.04 26.30 -1.02
N GLU A 81 40.32 26.44 0.09
CA GLU A 81 40.15 25.33 1.03
C GLU A 81 39.23 24.31 0.34
N GLU A 82 39.83 23.37 -0.39
CA GLU A 82 39.17 22.08 -0.61
C GLU A 82 38.85 21.53 0.78
N LYS A 83 37.56 21.52 1.12
CA LYS A 83 37.09 20.77 2.28
C LYS A 83 37.55 19.33 2.08
N GLU A 84 38.40 18.82 2.97
CA GLU A 84 38.61 17.39 3.07
C GLU A 84 37.23 16.77 3.29
N ASN A 85 36.77 16.01 2.29
CA ASN A 85 35.52 15.26 2.40
C ASN A 85 35.78 14.12 3.40
N ASP A 86 35.46 14.40 4.66
CA ASP A 86 35.77 13.57 5.84
C ASP A 86 34.97 12.26 5.81
N THR A 87 35.43 11.34 4.96
CA THR A 87 34.67 10.19 4.45
C THR A 87 34.93 8.95 5.29
N ILE A 88 34.12 8.78 6.33
CA ILE A 88 34.18 7.61 7.22
C ILE A 88 33.68 6.37 6.48
N ARG A 89 34.54 5.34 6.35
CA ARG A 89 34.18 4.07 5.71
C ARG A 89 33.40 3.16 6.67
N VAL A 90 32.08 3.26 6.65
CA VAL A 90 31.17 2.45 7.49
C VAL A 90 30.93 1.05 6.88
N ASN A 91 30.71 0.05 7.73
CA ASN A 91 30.27 -1.29 7.31
C ASN A 91 28.76 -1.31 7.05
N VAL A 92 28.33 -1.86 5.91
CA VAL A 92 26.91 -1.98 5.50
C VAL A 92 26.03 -2.65 6.57
N ALA A 93 26.58 -3.62 7.32
CA ALA A 93 25.86 -4.26 8.43
C ALA A 93 25.52 -3.29 9.57
N LEU A 94 26.36 -2.29 9.85
CA LEU A 94 26.08 -1.29 10.89
C LEU A 94 24.95 -0.35 10.47
N LEU A 95 24.95 0.11 9.20
CA LEU A 95 23.85 0.90 8.64
C LEU A 95 22.53 0.11 8.61
N SER A 96 22.59 -1.19 8.31
CA SER A 96 21.43 -2.08 8.33
C SER A 96 20.86 -2.26 9.75
N ASN A 97 21.74 -2.40 10.75
CA ASN A 97 21.32 -2.46 12.15
C ASN A 97 20.73 -1.13 12.64
N LEU A 98 21.30 -0.01 12.23
CA LEU A 98 20.77 1.32 12.55
C LEU A 98 19.37 1.52 11.95
N MET A 99 19.13 1.06 10.71
CA MET A 99 17.79 1.05 10.12
C MET A 99 16.79 0.13 10.84
N ASN A 100 17.23 -1.02 11.37
CA ASN A 100 16.37 -1.87 12.20
C ASN A 100 15.98 -1.16 13.51
N LEU A 101 16.95 -0.53 14.20
CA LEU A 101 16.71 0.23 15.43
C LEU A 101 15.82 1.46 15.20
N VAL A 102 15.97 2.16 14.06
CA VAL A 102 15.05 3.23 13.66
C VAL A 102 13.65 2.69 13.38
N GLY A 103 13.52 1.51 12.75
CA GLY A 103 12.24 0.85 12.57
C GLY A 103 11.56 0.47 13.90
N GLU A 104 12.32 -0.10 14.84
CA GLU A 104 11.86 -0.40 16.21
C GLU A 104 11.49 0.87 16.99
N LEU A 105 12.21 1.98 16.78
CA LEU A 105 11.87 3.28 17.36
C LEU A 105 10.58 3.85 16.76
N VAL A 106 10.35 3.75 15.44
CA VAL A 106 9.10 4.14 14.78
C VAL A 106 7.92 3.32 15.31
N LEU A 107 8.08 2.00 15.46
CA LEU A 107 7.08 1.12 16.06
C LEU A 107 6.78 1.50 17.52
N THR A 108 7.82 1.70 18.34
CA THR A 108 7.69 2.14 19.74
C THR A 108 7.04 3.52 19.86
N LYS A 109 7.34 4.44 18.93
CA LYS A 109 6.69 5.76 18.83
C LYS A 109 5.22 5.63 18.43
N ASN A 110 4.86 4.65 17.59
CA ASN A 110 3.46 4.35 17.25
C ASN A 110 2.72 3.69 18.42
N GLN A 111 3.33 2.79 19.19
CA GLN A 111 2.79 2.28 20.46
C GLN A 111 2.47 3.42 21.43
N LEU A 112 3.44 4.29 21.65
CA LEU A 112 3.33 5.41 22.59
C LEU A 112 2.20 6.37 22.18
N GLN A 113 2.07 6.62 20.88
CA GLN A 113 0.98 7.41 20.30
C GLN A 113 -0.38 6.72 20.51
N GLN A 114 -0.51 5.43 20.18
CA GLN A 114 -1.76 4.67 20.35
C GLN A 114 -2.18 4.56 21.82
N ALA A 115 -1.22 4.32 22.74
CA ALA A 115 -1.47 4.29 24.17
C ALA A 115 -1.92 5.67 24.70
N SER A 116 -1.34 6.76 24.20
CA SER A 116 -1.79 8.12 24.56
C SER A 116 -3.18 8.48 24.04
N SER A 117 -3.68 7.86 22.95
CA SER A 117 -5.05 8.07 22.47
C SER A 117 -6.12 7.68 23.50
N TYR A 118 -5.81 6.78 24.44
CA TYR A 118 -6.69 6.39 25.55
C TYR A 118 -6.54 7.26 26.81
N THR A 119 -5.60 8.22 26.83
CA THR A 119 -5.25 9.02 28.01
C THR A 119 -5.29 10.51 27.71
N VAL A 120 -6.30 11.23 28.20
CA VAL A 120 -6.42 12.68 28.03
C VAL A 120 -5.36 13.41 28.89
N ASN A 121 -4.17 13.61 28.31
CA ASN A 121 -3.08 14.38 28.90
C ASN A 121 -2.33 15.16 27.81
N ASP A 122 -2.58 16.47 27.75
CA ASP A 122 -1.98 17.37 26.75
C ASP A 122 -0.45 17.42 26.77
N GLU A 123 0.20 17.24 27.93
CA GLU A 123 1.65 17.25 28.02
C GLU A 123 2.25 15.98 27.41
N LEU A 124 1.62 14.82 27.66
CA LEU A 124 1.97 13.56 27.00
C LEU A 124 1.73 13.65 25.49
N THR A 125 0.59 14.20 25.05
CA THR A 125 0.28 14.40 23.63
C THR A 125 1.31 15.29 22.93
N ARG A 126 1.68 16.44 23.54
CA ARG A 126 2.73 17.34 23.01
C ARG A 126 4.11 16.67 23.01
N GLY A 127 4.43 15.87 24.04
CA GLY A 127 5.65 15.07 24.10
C GLY A 127 5.73 14.03 22.97
N ASN A 128 4.65 13.30 22.75
CA ASN A 128 4.55 12.26 21.71
C ASN A 128 4.60 12.85 20.30
N GLN A 129 3.97 13.99 20.05
CA GLN A 129 4.10 14.74 18.80
C GLN A 129 5.56 15.13 18.54
N ARG A 130 6.26 15.68 19.55
CA ARG A 130 7.68 16.08 19.42
C ARG A 130 8.61 14.88 19.20
N LEU A 131 8.38 13.76 19.89
CA LEU A 131 9.08 12.50 19.64
C LEU A 131 8.84 12.00 18.21
N GLY A 132 7.61 12.13 17.70
CA GLY A 132 7.26 11.82 16.31
C GLY A 132 8.08 12.60 15.29
N VAL A 133 8.19 13.93 15.45
CA VAL A 133 9.01 14.78 14.58
C VAL A 133 10.48 14.35 14.59
N ILE A 134 11.08 14.24 15.79
CA ILE A 134 12.50 13.86 15.95
C ILE A 134 12.78 12.46 15.40
N THR A 135 11.84 11.53 15.53
CA THR A 135 11.97 10.16 14.97
C THR A 135 11.94 10.19 13.44
N SER A 136 11.05 10.98 12.83
CA SER A 136 10.98 11.15 11.37
C SER A 136 12.21 11.87 10.79
N GLU A 137 12.75 12.87 11.51
CA GLU A 137 14.01 13.53 11.16
C GLU A 137 15.18 12.53 11.20
N LEU A 138 15.31 11.78 12.30
CA LEU A 138 16.34 10.74 12.46
C LEU A 138 16.24 9.67 11.38
N GLN A 139 15.02 9.20 11.07
CA GLN A 139 14.78 8.25 9.99
C GLN A 139 15.21 8.82 8.63
N SER A 140 14.92 10.08 8.36
CA SER A 140 15.28 10.76 7.12
C SER A 140 16.80 10.89 6.95
N GLU A 141 17.52 11.29 8.01
CA GLU A 141 18.99 11.38 7.96
C GLU A 141 19.66 10.00 7.85
N VAL A 142 19.19 8.98 8.58
CA VAL A 142 19.75 7.62 8.45
C VAL A 142 19.49 7.06 7.04
N MET A 143 18.32 7.30 6.45
CA MET A 143 18.05 6.92 5.05
C MET A 143 19.03 7.60 4.08
N LYS A 144 19.34 8.89 4.23
CA LYS A 144 20.37 9.59 3.43
C LYS A 144 21.73 8.91 3.51
N THR A 145 22.17 8.47 4.70
CA THR A 145 23.45 7.75 4.84
C THR A 145 23.51 6.39 4.12
N ARG A 146 22.37 5.88 3.64
CA ARG A 146 22.22 4.61 2.90
C ARG A 146 21.95 4.81 1.39
N MET A 147 21.75 6.06 0.95
CA MET A 147 21.56 6.40 -0.46
C MET A 147 22.81 6.12 -1.29
N GLN A 148 22.60 5.74 -2.55
CA GLN A 148 23.66 5.57 -3.54
C GLN A 148 23.18 6.09 -4.91
N PRO A 149 23.99 6.87 -5.65
CA PRO A 149 23.62 7.32 -7.00
C PRO A 149 23.36 6.16 -7.96
N ILE A 150 22.16 6.15 -8.56
CA ILE A 150 21.67 5.07 -9.42
C ILE A 150 22.52 4.85 -10.68
N GLY A 151 23.26 5.86 -11.13
CA GLY A 151 24.22 5.79 -12.25
C GLY A 151 25.26 4.66 -12.11
N SER A 152 25.61 4.29 -10.88
CA SER A 152 26.48 3.14 -10.58
C SER A 152 25.89 1.77 -10.99
N ALA A 153 24.57 1.68 -11.14
CA ALA A 153 23.89 0.57 -11.80
C ALA A 153 23.69 0.85 -13.30
N LEU A 154 23.23 2.04 -13.69
CA LEU A 154 22.87 2.38 -15.08
C LEU A 154 24.05 2.30 -16.07
N THR A 155 25.27 2.63 -15.64
CA THR A 155 26.50 2.52 -16.46
C THR A 155 26.71 1.11 -17.04
N LYS A 156 26.21 0.06 -16.38
CA LYS A 156 26.30 -1.33 -16.89
C LYS A 156 25.44 -1.53 -18.15
N PHE A 157 24.38 -0.74 -18.33
CA PHE A 157 23.54 -0.81 -19.54
C PHE A 157 24.25 -0.26 -20.77
N GLN A 158 25.21 0.66 -20.65
CA GLN A 158 26.01 1.11 -21.81
C GLN A 158 26.74 -0.06 -22.49
N ARG A 159 27.27 -1.01 -21.69
CA ARG A 159 27.87 -2.22 -22.24
C ARG A 159 26.83 -3.21 -22.76
N LEU A 160 25.76 -3.47 -22.00
CA LEU A 160 24.69 -4.38 -22.43
C LEU A 160 24.11 -3.95 -23.79
N VAL A 161 23.78 -2.67 -23.94
CA VAL A 161 23.24 -2.11 -25.18
C VAL A 161 24.26 -2.23 -26.31
N ARG A 162 25.54 -1.90 -26.09
CA ARG A 162 26.58 -2.00 -27.13
C ARG A 162 26.86 -3.43 -27.59
N ASP A 163 26.79 -4.40 -26.69
CA ASP A 163 27.04 -5.81 -27.02
C ASP A 163 25.79 -6.43 -27.71
N THR A 164 24.60 -6.31 -27.11
CA THR A 164 23.35 -6.84 -27.71
C THR A 164 22.93 -6.12 -29.01
N ALA A 165 23.29 -4.84 -29.22
CA ALA A 165 23.03 -4.16 -30.49
C ALA A 165 23.76 -4.80 -31.68
N LYS A 166 24.97 -5.34 -31.46
CA LYS A 166 25.71 -6.09 -32.49
C LYS A 166 25.04 -7.42 -32.80
N ASP A 167 24.66 -8.16 -31.77
CA ASP A 167 24.02 -9.48 -31.89
C ASP A 167 22.69 -9.40 -32.67
N LEU A 168 21.97 -8.28 -32.52
CA LEU A 168 20.72 -7.97 -33.24
C LEU A 168 20.92 -7.29 -34.61
N GLY A 169 22.14 -6.85 -34.96
CA GLY A 169 22.40 -6.07 -36.17
C GLY A 169 21.73 -4.68 -36.20
N LYS A 170 21.51 -4.04 -35.03
CA LYS A 170 20.83 -2.74 -34.90
C LYS A 170 21.82 -1.63 -34.51
N SER A 171 21.60 -0.41 -35.00
CA SER A 171 22.32 0.78 -34.52
C SER A 171 21.51 1.43 -33.39
N ILE A 172 22.09 1.55 -32.19
CA ILE A 172 21.37 1.98 -30.98
C ILE A 172 22.21 2.98 -30.18
N GLU A 173 21.64 4.15 -29.90
CA GLU A 173 22.15 5.18 -28.99
C GLU A 173 21.46 5.04 -27.62
N LEU A 174 22.24 5.03 -26.53
CA LEU A 174 21.73 5.02 -25.15
C LEU A 174 22.06 6.36 -24.47
N THR A 175 21.04 7.13 -24.10
CA THR A 175 21.19 8.31 -23.24
C THR A 175 20.77 8.00 -21.80
N LEU A 176 21.53 8.56 -20.84
CA LEU A 176 21.32 8.36 -19.40
C LEU A 176 21.23 9.74 -18.72
N ASP A 177 20.04 10.11 -18.27
CA ASP A 177 19.76 11.38 -17.61
C ASP A 177 19.49 11.17 -16.11
N GLY A 178 19.96 12.09 -15.26
CA GLY A 178 19.73 12.04 -13.81
C GLY A 178 20.44 10.87 -13.12
N THR A 179 21.64 10.50 -13.59
CA THR A 179 22.45 9.39 -13.04
C THR A 179 22.96 9.62 -11.61
N ASP A 180 22.92 10.87 -11.18
CA ASP A 180 23.16 11.38 -9.83
C ASP A 180 22.00 11.11 -8.87
N THR A 181 20.79 10.78 -9.36
CA THR A 181 19.61 10.49 -8.53
C THR A 181 19.93 9.44 -7.46
N GLU A 182 19.74 9.83 -6.21
CA GLU A 182 19.95 8.99 -5.03
C GLU A 182 18.81 7.97 -4.86
N LEU A 183 19.19 6.72 -4.61
CA LEU A 183 18.25 5.64 -4.31
C LEU A 183 18.87 4.71 -3.26
N ASP A 184 18.04 4.15 -2.39
CA ASP A 184 18.48 3.19 -1.37
C ASP A 184 19.19 1.98 -1.99
N ARG A 185 20.32 1.55 -1.42
CA ARG A 185 21.12 0.44 -1.95
C ARG A 185 20.30 -0.84 -2.25
N THR A 186 19.37 -1.24 -1.37
CA THR A 186 18.55 -2.44 -1.61
C THR A 186 17.51 -2.23 -2.71
N LEU A 187 17.03 -1.01 -2.91
CA LEU A 187 16.20 -0.67 -4.07
C LEU A 187 17.04 -0.66 -5.37
N VAL A 188 18.26 -0.10 -5.36
CA VAL A 188 19.20 -0.14 -6.51
C VAL A 188 19.51 -1.57 -6.95
N GLU A 189 19.70 -2.49 -6.00
CA GLU A 189 19.90 -3.92 -6.30
C GLU A 189 18.63 -4.59 -6.83
N ALA A 190 17.44 -4.24 -6.31
CA ALA A 190 16.16 -4.80 -6.72
C ALA A 190 15.68 -4.35 -8.11
N VAL A 191 15.88 -3.07 -8.49
CA VAL A 191 15.44 -2.53 -9.79
C VAL A 191 16.29 -2.99 -10.97
N LYS A 192 17.52 -3.45 -10.71
CA LYS A 192 18.50 -3.81 -11.75
C LYS A 192 17.96 -4.82 -12.75
N ASP A 193 17.30 -5.88 -12.27
CA ASP A 193 16.82 -6.96 -13.14
C ASP A 193 15.53 -6.59 -13.91
N PRO A 194 14.52 -5.94 -13.28
CA PRO A 194 13.43 -5.24 -13.98
C PRO A 194 13.92 -4.31 -15.10
N LEU A 195 14.86 -3.40 -14.82
CA LEU A 195 15.42 -2.49 -15.83
C LEU A 195 16.19 -3.23 -16.94
N THR A 196 16.94 -4.28 -16.60
CA THR A 196 17.61 -5.14 -17.58
C THR A 196 16.60 -5.73 -18.58
N HIS A 197 15.42 -6.17 -18.08
CA HIS A 197 14.40 -6.74 -18.94
C HIS A 197 13.67 -5.68 -19.79
N ILE A 198 13.36 -4.51 -19.22
CA ILE A 198 12.73 -3.41 -19.96
C ILE A 198 13.65 -2.92 -21.10
N VAL A 199 14.93 -2.65 -20.80
CA VAL A 199 15.92 -2.22 -21.81
C VAL A 199 16.09 -3.29 -22.89
N ARG A 200 16.14 -4.58 -22.52
CA ARG A 200 16.19 -5.66 -23.52
C ARG A 200 14.96 -5.68 -24.42
N ASN A 201 13.75 -5.54 -23.89
CA ASN A 201 12.53 -5.54 -24.73
C ASN A 201 12.49 -4.36 -25.70
N ALA A 202 12.97 -3.17 -25.27
CA ALA A 202 13.16 -2.02 -26.16
C ALA A 202 14.17 -2.33 -27.27
N MET A 203 15.26 -3.04 -26.99
CA MET A 203 16.25 -3.46 -28.01
C MET A 203 15.74 -4.55 -28.94
N ASP A 204 15.19 -5.64 -28.41
CA ASP A 204 14.80 -6.85 -29.16
C ASP A 204 13.57 -6.57 -30.03
N HIS A 205 12.51 -6.02 -29.42
CA HIS A 205 11.17 -5.92 -30.00
C HIS A 205 10.73 -4.47 -30.31
N GLY A 206 11.10 -3.50 -29.48
CA GLY A 206 10.78 -2.08 -29.67
C GLY A 206 11.43 -1.49 -30.91
N LEU A 207 12.75 -1.38 -30.91
CA LEU A 207 13.52 -0.79 -32.00
C LEU A 207 13.52 -1.67 -33.26
N GLU A 208 13.50 -1.01 -34.42
CA GLU A 208 13.50 -1.62 -35.73
C GLU A 208 14.92 -1.64 -36.32
N THR A 209 15.17 -2.47 -37.32
CA THR A 209 16.47 -2.50 -38.01
C THR A 209 16.72 -1.19 -38.77
N PRO A 210 17.98 -0.79 -39.03
CA PRO A 210 18.28 0.44 -39.77
C PRO A 210 17.57 0.54 -41.13
N ALA A 211 17.35 -0.60 -41.81
CA ALA A 211 16.61 -0.67 -43.06
C ALA A 211 15.10 -0.42 -42.88
N GLU A 212 14.45 -1.04 -41.88
CA GLU A 212 13.05 -0.76 -41.52
C GLU A 212 12.88 0.72 -41.14
N ARG A 213 13.78 1.26 -40.31
CA ARG A 213 13.75 2.66 -39.86
C ARG A 213 13.86 3.64 -41.01
N LYS A 214 14.80 3.41 -41.93
CA LYS A 214 14.96 4.21 -43.16
C LYS A 214 13.73 4.16 -44.07
N ALA A 215 13.09 2.99 -44.22
CA ALA A 215 11.86 2.83 -44.98
C ALA A 215 10.66 3.59 -44.36
N MET A 216 10.68 3.80 -43.03
CA MET A 216 9.69 4.60 -42.29
C MET A 216 10.11 6.07 -42.10
N GLY A 217 11.19 6.54 -42.74
CA GLY A 217 11.67 7.92 -42.62
C GLY A 217 12.30 8.28 -41.27
N LYS A 218 12.57 7.29 -40.41
CA LYS A 218 13.28 7.48 -39.14
C LYS A 218 14.79 7.53 -39.34
N ASN A 219 15.51 8.03 -38.32
CA ASN A 219 16.97 7.93 -38.24
C ASN A 219 17.39 6.45 -38.21
N GLU A 220 18.45 6.08 -38.94
CA GLU A 220 18.99 4.72 -39.00
C GLU A 220 19.46 4.20 -37.63
N THR A 221 19.88 5.11 -36.75
CA THR A 221 20.13 4.83 -35.33
C THR A 221 18.83 4.99 -34.53
N GLY A 222 18.47 3.95 -33.77
CA GLY A 222 17.43 3.98 -32.76
C GLY A 222 17.92 4.57 -31.44
N ARG A 223 17.03 5.17 -30.66
CA ARG A 223 17.37 5.75 -29.35
C ARG A 223 16.65 5.04 -28.23
N ILE A 224 17.40 4.74 -27.16
CA ILE A 224 16.86 4.39 -25.84
C ILE A 224 17.30 5.48 -24.88
N LYS A 225 16.35 6.06 -24.13
CA LYS A 225 16.63 7.00 -23.04
C LYS A 225 16.23 6.35 -21.71
N ILE A 226 17.15 6.35 -20.75
CA ILE A 226 16.83 6.11 -19.34
C ILE A 226 16.96 7.44 -18.60
N GLN A 227 15.92 7.84 -17.89
CA GLN A 227 15.88 9.05 -17.08
C GLN A 227 15.44 8.71 -15.66
N SER A 228 16.26 9.04 -14.66
CA SER A 228 15.88 8.98 -13.24
C SER A 228 15.69 10.38 -12.67
N TYR A 229 14.67 10.56 -11.83
CA TYR A 229 14.38 11.81 -11.13
C TYR A 229 13.52 11.55 -9.89
N GLN A 230 13.41 12.53 -8.98
CA GLN A 230 12.55 12.46 -7.79
C GLN A 230 11.26 13.25 -8.02
N GLU A 231 10.11 12.67 -7.67
CA GLU A 231 8.78 13.27 -7.83
C GLU A 231 7.88 12.83 -6.66
N SER A 232 7.30 13.77 -5.92
CA SER A 232 6.28 13.52 -4.88
C SER A 232 6.61 12.36 -3.92
N GLY A 233 7.81 12.37 -3.32
CA GLY A 233 8.28 11.34 -2.38
C GLY A 233 8.71 10.01 -3.00
N HIS A 234 8.63 9.88 -4.32
CA HIS A 234 9.05 8.70 -5.08
C HIS A 234 10.30 9.00 -5.92
N ILE A 235 11.10 7.97 -6.18
CA ILE A 235 12.04 7.95 -7.28
C ILE A 235 11.33 7.39 -8.51
N VAL A 236 11.36 8.16 -9.60
CA VAL A 236 10.81 7.78 -10.90
C VAL A 236 11.95 7.40 -11.82
N ILE A 237 11.84 6.22 -12.45
CA ILE A 237 12.78 5.75 -13.46
C ILE A 237 11.99 5.50 -14.74
N GLU A 238 12.18 6.38 -15.73
CA GLU A 238 11.57 6.28 -17.04
C GLU A 238 12.55 5.64 -18.04
N VAL A 239 12.11 4.57 -18.70
CA VAL A 239 12.82 3.99 -19.86
C VAL A 239 11.94 4.21 -21.09
N SER A 240 12.49 4.87 -22.11
CA SER A 240 11.77 5.19 -23.34
C SER A 240 12.57 4.83 -24.59
N ASP A 241 11.87 4.39 -25.65
CA ASP A 241 12.39 4.08 -26.97
C ASP A 241 11.67 4.87 -28.08
N ASP A 242 12.35 5.07 -29.21
CA ASP A 242 11.78 5.67 -30.43
C ASP A 242 11.39 4.63 -31.51
N GLY A 243 11.06 3.41 -31.06
CA GLY A 243 10.84 2.23 -31.90
C GLY A 243 9.44 2.12 -32.50
N ARG A 244 9.04 0.89 -32.83
CA ARG A 244 7.75 0.63 -33.51
C ARG A 244 6.52 0.83 -32.61
N GLY A 245 6.71 0.90 -31.30
CA GLY A 245 5.62 0.95 -30.31
C GLY A 245 4.82 -0.36 -30.24
N LEU A 246 3.83 -0.41 -29.35
CA LEU A 246 2.95 -1.57 -29.17
C LEU A 246 1.85 -1.57 -30.24
N ASN A 247 1.77 -2.66 -31.00
CA ASN A 247 0.68 -2.88 -31.94
C ASN A 247 -0.56 -3.38 -31.18
N VAL A 248 -1.49 -2.45 -30.93
CA VAL A 248 -2.72 -2.68 -30.16
C VAL A 248 -3.57 -3.79 -30.77
N ASP A 249 -3.65 -3.91 -32.09
CA ASP A 249 -4.48 -4.94 -32.74
C ASP A 249 -3.88 -6.34 -32.66
N ARG A 250 -2.55 -6.49 -32.70
CA ARG A 250 -1.87 -7.76 -32.36
C ARG A 250 -2.09 -8.15 -30.90
N ILE A 251 -2.19 -7.18 -29.98
CA ILE A 251 -2.55 -7.45 -28.58
C ILE A 251 -4.02 -7.90 -28.50
N LYS A 252 -4.97 -7.17 -29.11
CA LYS A 252 -6.40 -7.57 -29.19
C LYS A 252 -6.56 -9.01 -29.70
N THR A 253 -5.93 -9.35 -30.81
CA THR A 253 -5.99 -10.70 -31.39
C THR A 253 -5.49 -11.76 -30.40
N LYS A 254 -4.34 -11.55 -29.74
CA LYS A 254 -3.82 -12.50 -28.74
C LYS A 254 -4.61 -12.58 -27.44
N VAL A 255 -5.29 -11.51 -27.04
CA VAL A 255 -6.24 -11.50 -25.91
C VAL A 255 -7.46 -12.38 -26.23
N ILE A 256 -7.95 -12.33 -27.47
CA ILE A 256 -9.04 -13.20 -27.97
C ILE A 256 -8.56 -14.66 -28.10
N GLU A 257 -7.40 -14.91 -28.72
CA GLU A 257 -6.84 -16.27 -28.89
C GLU A 257 -6.62 -16.99 -27.55
N LYS A 258 -6.21 -16.26 -26.51
CA LYS A 258 -6.04 -16.79 -25.14
C LYS A 258 -7.34 -16.84 -24.32
N ASN A 259 -8.49 -16.46 -24.89
CA ASN A 259 -9.79 -16.35 -24.22
C ASN A 259 -9.73 -15.54 -22.91
N LEU A 260 -8.92 -14.48 -22.87
CA LEU A 260 -8.73 -13.65 -21.67
C LEU A 260 -9.87 -12.65 -21.47
N VAL A 261 -10.43 -12.13 -22.57
CA VAL A 261 -11.51 -11.12 -22.58
C VAL A 261 -12.43 -11.38 -23.77
N SER A 262 -13.74 -11.19 -23.60
CA SER A 262 -14.72 -11.35 -24.69
C SER A 262 -14.55 -10.26 -25.77
N LYS A 263 -14.94 -10.56 -27.02
CA LYS A 263 -14.91 -9.56 -28.11
C LYS A 263 -15.77 -8.33 -27.85
N GLU A 264 -16.89 -8.52 -27.13
CA GLU A 264 -17.83 -7.47 -26.74
C GLU A 264 -17.17 -6.52 -25.73
N THR A 265 -16.58 -7.08 -24.66
CA THR A 265 -15.86 -6.33 -23.63
C THR A 265 -14.62 -5.62 -24.21
N LEU A 266 -13.86 -6.29 -25.07
CA LEU A 266 -12.64 -5.77 -25.69
C LEU A 266 -12.89 -4.53 -26.58
N ALA A 267 -14.11 -4.38 -27.11
CA ALA A 267 -14.50 -3.21 -27.91
C ALA A 267 -14.78 -1.96 -27.06
N GLY A 268 -15.05 -2.11 -25.75
CA GLY A 268 -15.27 -1.00 -24.81
C GLY A 268 -14.00 -0.48 -24.12
N LEU A 269 -12.88 -1.20 -24.23
CA LEU A 269 -11.62 -0.84 -23.55
C LEU A 269 -10.82 0.24 -24.29
N SER A 270 -10.20 1.14 -23.54
CA SER A 270 -9.26 2.12 -24.09
C SER A 270 -7.94 1.48 -24.53
N GLU A 271 -7.18 2.18 -25.38
CA GLU A 271 -5.85 1.72 -25.81
C GLU A 271 -4.90 1.44 -24.64
N ARG A 272 -5.01 2.18 -23.52
CA ARG A 272 -4.16 1.96 -22.33
C ARG A 272 -4.50 0.66 -21.62
N GLU A 273 -5.78 0.36 -21.44
CA GLU A 273 -6.22 -0.91 -20.84
C GLU A 273 -5.82 -2.10 -21.72
N ILE A 274 -5.94 -1.95 -23.05
CA ILE A 274 -5.48 -2.97 -23.99
C ILE A 274 -3.95 -3.13 -23.92
N GLN A 275 -3.18 -2.04 -23.87
CA GLN A 275 -1.72 -2.10 -23.69
C GLN A 275 -1.32 -2.77 -22.37
N ASN A 276 -2.08 -2.56 -21.28
CA ASN A 276 -1.80 -3.16 -19.98
C ASN A 276 -1.91 -4.70 -19.95
N PHE A 277 -2.55 -5.34 -20.94
CA PHE A 277 -2.55 -6.81 -21.04
C PHE A 277 -1.16 -7.43 -21.21
N ILE A 278 -0.12 -6.66 -21.60
CA ILE A 278 1.25 -7.19 -21.64
C ILE A 278 1.79 -7.59 -20.26
N PHE A 279 1.20 -7.10 -19.17
CA PHE A 279 1.57 -7.44 -17.80
C PHE A 279 0.87 -8.70 -17.26
N LEU A 280 0.00 -9.36 -18.04
CA LEU A 280 -0.68 -10.58 -17.60
C LEU A 280 0.28 -11.80 -17.60
N PRO A 281 0.13 -12.73 -16.64
CA PRO A 281 0.95 -13.94 -16.56
C PRO A 281 1.03 -14.72 -17.87
N GLY A 282 2.25 -14.94 -18.37
CA GLY A 282 2.47 -15.67 -19.63
C GLY A 282 1.87 -15.00 -20.88
N PHE A 283 1.55 -13.71 -20.85
CA PHE A 283 1.20 -12.95 -22.05
C PHE A 283 2.47 -12.54 -22.81
N SER A 284 2.54 -12.88 -24.10
CA SER A 284 3.64 -12.48 -24.96
C SER A 284 3.20 -12.33 -26.42
N THR A 285 3.61 -11.23 -27.04
CA THR A 285 3.30 -10.94 -28.44
C THR A 285 4.19 -11.71 -29.41
N ALA A 286 5.32 -12.29 -28.98
CA ALA A 286 6.19 -13.12 -29.81
C ALA A 286 5.50 -14.41 -30.32
N GLU A 287 5.81 -14.83 -31.54
CA GLU A 287 5.27 -16.04 -32.19
C GLU A 287 6.19 -17.26 -31.98
N ALA A 288 7.45 -17.05 -31.61
CA ALA A 288 8.43 -18.09 -31.27
C ALA A 288 9.16 -17.73 -29.97
N VAL A 289 9.61 -18.74 -29.23
CA VAL A 289 10.42 -18.54 -28.02
C VAL A 289 11.84 -18.15 -28.42
N SER A 290 12.25 -16.92 -28.10
CA SER A 290 13.65 -16.49 -28.29
C SER A 290 14.58 -17.27 -27.38
N ASN A 291 15.65 -17.83 -27.95
CA ASN A 291 16.73 -18.49 -27.19
C ASN A 291 17.38 -17.57 -26.14
N LEU A 292 17.25 -16.24 -26.29
CA LEU A 292 17.78 -15.25 -25.34
C LEU A 292 16.91 -15.08 -24.07
N SER A 293 15.67 -15.59 -24.10
CA SER A 293 14.68 -15.49 -23.01
C SER A 293 14.46 -16.80 -22.25
N GLY A 294 15.45 -17.72 -22.29
CA GLY A 294 15.44 -19.07 -21.71
C GLY A 294 15.37 -19.18 -20.18
N ARG A 295 14.67 -18.26 -19.50
CA ARG A 295 14.30 -18.34 -18.07
C ARG A 295 12.82 -18.00 -17.80
N GLY A 296 11.99 -17.79 -18.82
CA GLY A 296 10.56 -17.54 -18.66
C GLY A 296 10.20 -16.21 -17.99
N VAL A 297 11.08 -15.21 -18.08
CA VAL A 297 10.84 -13.87 -17.55
C VAL A 297 9.98 -13.08 -18.54
N GLY A 298 8.70 -12.89 -18.25
CA GLY A 298 7.83 -11.97 -18.99
C GLY A 298 7.79 -10.57 -18.37
N MET A 299 6.87 -9.73 -18.85
CA MET A 299 6.64 -8.40 -18.28
C MET A 299 5.77 -8.47 -17.00
N ASP A 300 5.06 -9.58 -16.80
CA ASP A 300 4.48 -10.04 -15.54
C ASP A 300 5.51 -10.04 -14.39
N VAL A 301 6.66 -10.72 -14.58
CA VAL A 301 7.75 -10.81 -13.60
C VAL A 301 8.39 -9.44 -13.31
N VAL A 302 8.36 -8.52 -14.28
CA VAL A 302 8.80 -7.12 -14.07
C VAL A 302 7.82 -6.41 -13.14
N LYS A 303 6.51 -6.48 -13.42
CA LYS A 303 5.45 -5.90 -12.57
C LYS A 303 5.52 -6.44 -11.15
N THR A 304 5.50 -7.75 -10.95
CA THR A 304 5.54 -8.36 -9.61
C THR A 304 6.80 -7.97 -8.82
N ASN A 305 7.95 -7.83 -9.47
CA ASN A 305 9.17 -7.38 -8.77
C ASN A 305 9.13 -5.92 -8.33
N ILE A 306 8.44 -5.04 -9.05
CA ILE A 306 8.27 -3.63 -8.70
C ILE A 306 7.15 -3.46 -7.65
N GLU A 307 6.02 -4.16 -7.79
CA GLU A 307 4.97 -4.20 -6.75
C GLU A 307 5.52 -4.74 -5.42
N ARG A 308 6.42 -5.74 -5.44
CA ARG A 308 7.07 -6.31 -4.25
C ARG A 308 8.00 -5.34 -3.50
N ILE A 309 8.43 -4.24 -4.12
CA ILE A 309 9.18 -3.15 -3.44
C ILE A 309 8.30 -1.93 -3.16
N GLY A 310 6.97 -2.08 -3.20
CA GLY A 310 6.01 -0.99 -2.98
C GLY A 310 5.89 0.00 -4.14
N GLY A 311 6.50 -0.30 -5.30
CA GLY A 311 6.44 0.54 -6.49
C GLY A 311 5.29 0.21 -7.43
N THR A 312 5.05 1.10 -8.40
CA THR A 312 4.08 0.92 -9.49
C THR A 312 4.76 1.05 -10.84
N ILE A 313 4.11 0.50 -11.89
CA ILE A 313 4.54 0.61 -13.28
C ILE A 313 3.44 1.30 -14.09
N GLU A 314 3.82 2.31 -14.87
CA GLU A 314 2.98 2.98 -15.85
C GLU A 314 3.53 2.73 -17.26
N LEU A 315 2.65 2.45 -18.22
CA LEU A 315 2.96 2.16 -19.62
C LEU A 315 2.30 3.20 -20.53
N SER A 316 3.07 3.71 -21.49
CA SER A 316 2.57 4.61 -22.52
C SER A 316 3.26 4.33 -23.85
N SER A 317 2.59 3.63 -24.76
CA SER A 317 3.09 3.35 -26.10
C SER A 317 2.23 3.97 -27.19
N ARG A 318 2.85 4.32 -28.32
CA ARG A 318 2.16 4.75 -29.55
C ARG A 318 2.81 4.09 -30.77
N LEU A 319 1.99 3.46 -31.60
CA LEU A 319 2.44 2.79 -32.83
C LEU A 319 3.23 3.77 -33.71
N GLY A 320 4.40 3.33 -34.17
CA GLY A 320 5.34 4.14 -34.96
C GLY A 320 6.14 5.18 -34.19
N SER A 321 5.73 5.57 -32.97
CA SER A 321 6.43 6.58 -32.15
C SER A 321 7.33 6.00 -31.06
N GLY A 322 7.08 4.76 -30.63
CA GLY A 322 7.85 4.06 -29.60
C GLY A 322 7.08 3.83 -28.31
N THR A 323 7.79 3.48 -27.24
CA THR A 323 7.22 3.15 -25.92
C THR A 323 7.95 3.89 -24.81
N SER A 324 7.21 4.31 -23.78
CA SER A 324 7.76 4.67 -22.46
C SER A 324 7.17 3.75 -21.38
N ILE A 325 8.04 3.33 -20.45
CA ILE A 325 7.69 2.63 -19.22
C ILE A 325 8.27 3.43 -18.05
N LYS A 326 7.41 3.89 -17.14
CA LYS A 326 7.80 4.57 -15.90
C LYS A 326 7.67 3.62 -14.72
N LEU A 327 8.72 3.52 -13.92
CA LEU A 327 8.73 2.85 -12.63
C LEU A 327 8.66 3.93 -11.55
N LYS A 328 7.62 3.93 -10.71
CA LYS A 328 7.51 4.84 -9.55
C LYS A 328 7.79 4.03 -8.29
N ILE A 329 8.77 4.42 -7.49
CA ILE A 329 9.27 3.62 -6.35
C ILE A 329 9.36 4.53 -5.12
N PRO A 330 8.83 4.13 -3.95
CA PRO A 330 8.98 4.91 -2.72
C PRO A 330 10.45 5.17 -2.37
N LEU A 331 10.75 6.35 -1.81
CA LEU A 331 12.10 6.68 -1.33
C LEU A 331 12.48 5.92 -0.04
N THR A 332 11.48 5.48 0.72
CA THR A 332 11.62 4.79 2.02
C THR A 332 11.68 3.27 1.87
N LEU A 333 12.20 2.57 2.89
CA LEU A 333 11.83 1.16 3.09
C LEU A 333 10.32 1.05 3.18
N ALA A 334 9.73 0.00 2.58
CA ALA A 334 8.31 -0.11 2.25
C ALA A 334 7.36 -0.03 3.47
N ILE A 335 7.09 1.21 3.89
CA ILE A 335 5.91 1.61 4.65
C ILE A 335 4.75 1.64 3.67
N MET A 336 3.69 0.89 3.94
CA MET A 336 2.43 0.98 3.21
C MET A 336 1.25 0.96 4.18
N PRO A 337 0.16 1.69 3.90
CA PRO A 337 -1.06 1.57 4.67
C PRO A 337 -1.69 0.21 4.39
N ALA A 338 -2.04 -0.50 5.46
CA ALA A 338 -2.75 -1.76 5.40
C ALA A 338 -3.92 -1.77 6.39
N LEU A 339 -5.02 -2.41 6.00
CA LEU A 339 -6.07 -2.76 6.92
C LEU A 339 -5.61 -3.96 7.76
N ILE A 340 -5.74 -3.87 9.08
CA ILE A 340 -5.45 -4.99 9.96
C ILE A 340 -6.73 -5.80 10.16
N ILE A 341 -6.64 -7.12 10.08
CA ILE A 341 -7.77 -8.05 10.27
C ILE A 341 -7.40 -9.13 11.28
N GLY A 342 -8.38 -9.54 12.07
CA GLY A 342 -8.28 -10.67 12.99
C GLY A 342 -8.91 -11.92 12.40
N THR A 343 -8.27 -13.06 12.57
CA THR A 343 -8.81 -14.39 12.23
C THR A 343 -8.15 -15.45 13.09
N SER A 344 -8.94 -16.25 13.78
CA SER A 344 -8.54 -17.34 14.68
C SER A 344 -7.52 -16.91 15.74
N GLY A 345 -7.70 -15.71 16.28
CA GLY A 345 -6.80 -15.08 17.26
C GLY A 345 -5.46 -14.60 16.69
N GLN A 346 -5.28 -14.58 15.37
CA GLN A 346 -4.08 -14.07 14.69
C GLN A 346 -4.39 -12.82 13.88
N LYS A 347 -3.42 -11.90 13.81
CA LYS A 347 -3.53 -10.64 13.04
C LYS A 347 -2.86 -10.77 11.67
N PHE A 348 -3.53 -10.26 10.64
CA PHE A 348 -3.04 -10.21 9.27
C PHE A 348 -3.22 -8.80 8.70
N ALA A 349 -2.45 -8.46 7.66
CA ALA A 349 -2.49 -7.12 7.06
C ALA A 349 -2.82 -7.21 5.56
N ILE A 350 -3.92 -6.58 5.15
CA ILE A 350 -4.31 -6.44 3.74
C ILE A 350 -3.86 -5.07 3.24
N PRO A 351 -2.97 -4.97 2.23
CA PRO A 351 -2.55 -3.68 1.66
C PRO A 351 -3.75 -2.87 1.16
N GLN A 352 -3.87 -1.62 1.59
CA GLN A 352 -5.05 -0.79 1.27
C GLN A 352 -5.20 -0.55 -0.24
N SER A 353 -4.12 -0.64 -1.01
CA SER A 353 -4.13 -0.58 -2.49
C SER A 353 -4.78 -1.78 -3.18
N LYS A 354 -5.18 -2.83 -2.43
CA LYS A 354 -5.99 -3.97 -2.92
C LYS A 354 -7.39 -4.01 -2.31
N LEU A 355 -7.68 -3.15 -1.33
CA LEU A 355 -9.00 -2.96 -0.72
C LEU A 355 -9.88 -2.12 -1.65
N VAL A 356 -11.15 -2.49 -1.79
CA VAL A 356 -12.16 -1.70 -2.51
C VAL A 356 -13.14 -1.08 -1.52
N GLU A 357 -13.72 -1.89 -0.65
CA GLU A 357 -14.67 -1.46 0.39
C GLU A 357 -14.78 -2.51 1.51
N LEU A 358 -15.47 -2.14 2.58
CA LEU A 358 -15.77 -3.01 3.71
C LEU A 358 -17.27 -3.16 3.84
N LEU A 359 -17.73 -4.41 3.99
CA LEU A 359 -19.13 -4.76 4.16
C LEU A 359 -19.30 -5.47 5.50
N ARG A 360 -20.36 -5.13 6.23
CA ARG A 360 -20.74 -5.78 7.49
C ARG A 360 -22.17 -6.30 7.33
N LEU A 361 -22.33 -7.61 7.28
CA LEU A 361 -23.62 -8.25 7.07
C LEU A 361 -24.16 -8.76 8.40
N ASP A 362 -25.43 -8.47 8.69
CA ASP A 362 -26.14 -9.09 9.80
C ASP A 362 -26.82 -10.39 9.31
N ASN A 363 -26.38 -11.51 9.87
CA ASN A 363 -26.83 -12.86 9.58
C ASN A 363 -27.93 -13.35 10.53
N SER A 364 -28.59 -12.46 11.29
CA SER A 364 -29.74 -12.81 12.13
C SER A 364 -30.93 -13.37 11.34
N ASP A 365 -31.07 -13.04 10.06
CA ASP A 365 -31.93 -13.74 9.09
C ASP A 365 -31.12 -14.18 7.86
N PRO A 366 -30.99 -15.50 7.60
CA PRO A 366 -30.38 -16.02 6.38
C PRO A 366 -30.97 -15.46 5.07
N ALA A 367 -32.27 -15.09 5.05
CA ALA A 367 -32.93 -14.50 3.89
C ALA A 367 -32.70 -12.97 3.73
N ALA A 368 -32.09 -12.33 4.73
CA ALA A 368 -31.68 -10.92 4.71
C ALA A 368 -30.17 -10.74 4.43
N SER A 369 -29.34 -11.74 4.78
CA SER A 369 -27.86 -11.71 4.62
C SER A 369 -27.34 -11.31 3.23
N GLY A 370 -28.13 -11.52 2.16
CA GLY A 370 -27.70 -11.29 0.78
C GLY A 370 -26.64 -12.29 0.26
N ILE A 371 -26.31 -13.32 1.04
CA ILE A 371 -25.38 -14.38 0.65
C ILE A 371 -26.15 -15.49 -0.07
N GLU A 372 -26.02 -15.56 -1.39
CA GLU A 372 -26.55 -16.64 -2.23
C GLU A 372 -25.50 -17.77 -2.34
N ILE A 373 -25.91 -19.00 -2.68
CA ILE A 373 -24.97 -20.10 -3.00
C ILE A 373 -25.16 -20.49 -4.47
N LEU A 374 -24.16 -20.18 -5.31
CA LEU A 374 -24.15 -20.53 -6.72
C LEU A 374 -23.13 -21.64 -7.00
N GLN A 375 -23.60 -22.77 -7.52
CA GLN A 375 -22.78 -23.96 -7.83
C GLN A 375 -21.91 -24.47 -6.66
N GLY A 376 -22.32 -24.21 -5.41
CA GLY A 376 -21.60 -24.59 -4.20
C GLY A 376 -20.60 -23.54 -3.69
N VAL A 377 -20.43 -22.41 -4.40
CA VAL A 377 -19.64 -21.25 -3.95
C VAL A 377 -20.59 -20.23 -3.31
N PRO A 378 -20.30 -19.72 -2.09
CA PRO A 378 -21.05 -18.60 -1.53
C PRO A 378 -20.71 -17.32 -2.30
N VAL A 379 -21.73 -16.52 -2.62
CA VAL A 379 -21.60 -15.27 -3.37
C VAL A 379 -22.43 -14.17 -2.70
N TYR A 380 -22.04 -12.92 -2.91
CA TYR A 380 -22.78 -11.74 -2.48
C TYR A 380 -23.08 -10.83 -3.68
N ARG A 381 -24.28 -10.23 -3.72
CA ARG A 381 -24.73 -9.41 -4.85
C ARG A 381 -24.42 -7.92 -4.63
N LEU A 382 -23.17 -7.54 -4.77
CA LEU A 382 -22.74 -6.15 -4.61
C LEU A 382 -23.17 -5.28 -5.82
N ARG A 383 -24.11 -4.35 -5.61
CA ARG A 383 -24.59 -3.39 -6.63
C ARG A 383 -24.98 -4.08 -7.95
N GLY A 384 -25.69 -5.21 -7.85
CA GLY A 384 -26.11 -6.04 -8.99
C GLY A 384 -25.02 -6.99 -9.55
N THR A 385 -23.75 -6.80 -9.18
CA THR A 385 -22.65 -7.69 -9.58
C THR A 385 -22.54 -8.87 -8.62
N ILE A 386 -22.40 -10.09 -9.14
CA ILE A 386 -22.18 -11.30 -8.34
C ILE A 386 -20.69 -11.36 -7.97
N MET A 387 -20.40 -11.27 -6.68
CA MET A 387 -19.06 -11.32 -6.11
C MET A 387 -18.88 -12.65 -5.33
N PRO A 388 -17.90 -13.49 -5.65
CA PRO A 388 -17.63 -14.69 -4.86
C PRO A 388 -17.09 -14.32 -3.47
N LEU A 389 -17.54 -15.06 -2.44
CA LEU A 389 -17.03 -14.96 -1.08
C LEU A 389 -16.08 -16.11 -0.77
N VAL A 390 -15.06 -15.86 0.04
CA VAL A 390 -14.16 -16.90 0.56
C VAL A 390 -13.85 -16.63 2.04
N THR A 391 -14.04 -17.64 2.89
CA THR A 391 -13.75 -17.52 4.33
C THR A 391 -12.25 -17.61 4.57
N PHE A 392 -11.65 -16.52 5.06
CA PHE A 392 -10.19 -16.40 5.19
C PHE A 392 -9.59 -17.50 6.10
N ALA A 393 -10.26 -17.81 7.22
CA ALA A 393 -9.89 -18.90 8.12
C ALA A 393 -9.75 -20.27 7.41
N GLN A 394 -10.67 -20.61 6.50
CA GLN A 394 -10.66 -21.88 5.76
C GLN A 394 -9.50 -21.94 4.76
N ILE A 395 -9.13 -20.81 4.15
CA ILE A 395 -7.96 -20.71 3.26
C ILE A 395 -6.66 -20.92 4.05
N LEU A 396 -6.61 -20.49 5.32
CA LEU A 396 -5.44 -20.66 6.19
C LEU A 396 -5.25 -22.11 6.66
N THR A 397 -6.28 -22.72 7.25
CA THR A 397 -6.16 -24.00 7.98
C THR A 397 -6.16 -25.23 7.08
N GLN A 398 -6.82 -25.17 5.91
CA GLN A 398 -6.99 -26.30 4.97
C GLN A 398 -7.76 -27.53 5.53
N ASP A 399 -8.25 -27.47 6.77
CA ASP A 399 -9.15 -28.46 7.36
C ASP A 399 -10.63 -28.08 7.12
N LEU A 400 -11.38 -28.97 6.46
CA LEU A 400 -12.82 -28.87 6.23
C LEU A 400 -13.62 -29.23 7.50
N GLY A 401 -13.21 -28.68 8.66
CA GLY A 401 -13.67 -29.12 9.97
C GLY A 401 -13.62 -28.08 11.09
N VAL A 402 -13.22 -26.83 10.84
CA VAL A 402 -13.46 -25.74 11.79
C VAL A 402 -14.93 -25.34 11.71
N SER A 403 -15.62 -25.37 12.85
CA SER A 403 -17.04 -25.06 12.95
C SER A 403 -17.37 -23.65 12.45
N ASN A 404 -18.51 -23.49 11.78
CA ASN A 404 -19.16 -22.18 11.63
C ASN A 404 -19.52 -21.67 13.03
N ASP A 405 -18.66 -20.84 13.61
CA ASP A 405 -19.05 -20.08 14.80
C ASP A 405 -20.12 -19.09 14.36
N SER A 406 -21.32 -19.24 14.89
CA SER A 406 -22.52 -18.55 14.40
C SER A 406 -22.61 -17.14 14.95
N SER A 407 -21.59 -16.33 14.64
CA SER A 407 -21.69 -14.88 14.74
C SER A 407 -22.85 -14.42 13.87
N SER A 408 -23.79 -13.67 14.46
CA SER A 408 -24.85 -12.98 13.70
C SER A 408 -24.30 -11.82 12.88
N ILE A 409 -23.00 -11.58 12.87
CA ILE A 409 -22.35 -10.52 12.09
C ILE A 409 -21.17 -11.11 11.34
N GLN A 410 -21.15 -10.97 10.01
CA GLN A 410 -20.01 -11.32 9.17
C GLN A 410 -19.36 -10.06 8.60
N ASN A 411 -18.06 -9.93 8.87
CA ASN A 411 -17.21 -8.88 8.32
C ASN A 411 -16.64 -9.36 6.98
N ILE A 412 -16.85 -8.60 5.92
CA ILE A 412 -16.40 -8.92 4.56
C ILE A 412 -15.50 -7.82 4.03
N VAL A 413 -14.26 -8.19 3.71
CA VAL A 413 -13.26 -7.30 3.13
C VAL A 413 -13.30 -7.48 1.60
N VAL A 414 -13.79 -6.48 0.87
CA VAL A 414 -13.90 -6.55 -0.59
C VAL A 414 -12.56 -6.18 -1.22
N VAL A 415 -11.98 -7.11 -1.99
CA VAL A 415 -10.62 -6.99 -2.54
C VAL A 415 -10.58 -7.22 -4.04
N ASN A 416 -9.56 -6.65 -4.70
CA ASN A 416 -9.37 -6.74 -6.15
C ASN A 416 -8.04 -7.42 -6.51
N SER A 417 -8.12 -8.58 -7.18
CA SER A 417 -7.01 -9.27 -7.81
C SER A 417 -7.05 -9.08 -9.33
N ASN A 418 -6.23 -8.17 -9.85
CA ASN A 418 -6.04 -7.91 -11.29
C ASN A 418 -7.33 -7.74 -12.11
N GLY A 419 -8.35 -7.09 -11.54
CA GLY A 419 -9.67 -6.88 -12.16
C GLY A 419 -10.75 -7.88 -11.71
N THR A 420 -10.38 -8.91 -10.96
CA THR A 420 -11.31 -9.85 -10.32
C THR A 420 -11.66 -9.36 -8.91
N LEU A 421 -12.93 -9.03 -8.69
CA LEU A 421 -13.47 -8.67 -7.37
C LEU A 421 -13.86 -9.91 -6.58
N PHE A 422 -13.51 -9.98 -5.30
CA PHE A 422 -14.01 -11.01 -4.38
C PHE A 422 -14.08 -10.51 -2.93
N GLY A 423 -14.97 -11.11 -2.13
CA GLY A 423 -15.11 -10.80 -0.72
C GLY A 423 -14.36 -11.81 0.16
N LEU A 424 -13.59 -11.33 1.13
CA LEU A 424 -12.98 -12.15 2.16
C LEU A 424 -13.80 -12.06 3.45
N ILE A 425 -14.45 -13.16 3.85
CA ILE A 425 -15.09 -13.23 5.17
C ILE A 425 -13.98 -13.39 6.21
N VAL A 426 -13.93 -12.44 7.15
CA VAL A 426 -12.98 -12.38 8.27
C VAL A 426 -13.75 -12.36 9.58
N GLU A 427 -13.07 -12.67 10.69
CA GLU A 427 -13.67 -12.59 12.03
C GLU A 427 -13.72 -11.12 12.50
N ASP A 428 -12.56 -10.48 12.62
CA ASP A 428 -12.44 -9.08 13.07
C ASP A 428 -11.81 -8.17 12.00
N ILE A 429 -12.17 -6.87 12.07
CA ILE A 429 -11.48 -5.79 11.35
C ILE A 429 -10.97 -4.79 12.40
N GLU A 430 -9.68 -4.48 12.35
CA GLU A 430 -9.01 -3.42 13.11
C GLU A 430 -8.75 -2.19 12.22
N ASP A 431 -8.33 -1.08 12.83
CA ASP A 431 -7.96 0.15 12.12
C ASP A 431 -6.85 -0.05 11.07
N THR A 432 -6.79 0.85 10.09
CA THR A 432 -5.68 0.91 9.14
C THR A 432 -4.38 1.38 9.83
N ALA A 433 -3.28 0.66 9.58
CA ALA A 433 -1.96 0.99 10.11
C ALA A 433 -0.92 1.14 9.00
N ASP A 434 0.03 2.07 9.17
CA ASP A 434 1.25 2.15 8.38
C ASP A 434 2.22 1.04 8.79
N ILE A 435 2.40 0.05 7.91
CA ILE A 435 3.18 -1.16 8.21
C ILE A 435 4.49 -1.23 7.41
N VAL A 436 5.58 -1.67 8.04
CA VAL A 436 6.88 -1.90 7.39
C VAL A 436 6.96 -3.35 6.92
N VAL A 437 6.70 -3.58 5.64
CA VAL A 437 6.67 -4.94 5.07
C VAL A 437 8.09 -5.48 4.90
N LYS A 438 8.43 -6.51 5.67
CA LYS A 438 9.68 -7.29 5.52
C LYS A 438 9.39 -8.51 4.64
N ALA A 439 10.26 -8.78 3.67
CA ALA A 439 10.11 -9.95 2.79
C ALA A 439 10.23 -11.27 3.59
N LEU A 440 9.44 -12.27 3.21
CA LEU A 440 9.43 -13.57 3.90
C LEU A 440 10.80 -14.28 3.78
N PRO A 441 11.26 -14.96 4.87
CA PRO A 441 12.41 -15.84 4.82
C PRO A 441 12.32 -16.90 3.72
N GLU A 442 13.47 -17.37 3.24
CA GLU A 442 13.55 -18.30 2.10
C GLU A 442 12.75 -19.60 2.31
N PHE A 443 12.70 -20.10 3.55
CA PHE A 443 11.93 -21.28 3.93
C PHE A 443 10.40 -21.09 3.95
N LEU A 444 9.89 -19.84 3.89
CA LEU A 444 8.45 -19.54 3.79
C LEU A 444 8.01 -19.15 2.36
N ARG A 445 8.93 -19.00 1.39
CA ARG A 445 8.57 -18.60 0.00
C ARG A 445 7.65 -19.57 -0.75
N GLY A 446 7.45 -20.79 -0.24
CA GLY A 446 6.44 -21.71 -0.78
C GLY A 446 4.99 -21.29 -0.48
N ILE A 447 4.78 -20.40 0.50
CA ILE A 447 3.46 -19.98 0.96
C ILE A 447 2.98 -18.77 0.16
N LYS A 448 2.42 -19.03 -1.04
CA LYS A 448 1.94 -18.01 -1.99
C LYS A 448 0.92 -16.99 -1.45
N ILE A 449 0.22 -17.29 -0.35
CA ILE A 449 -0.85 -16.43 0.19
C ILE A 449 -0.34 -15.22 1.00
N PHE A 450 0.97 -15.11 1.22
CA PHE A 450 1.59 -14.02 1.96
C PHE A 450 2.71 -13.37 1.15
N SER A 451 2.71 -12.04 1.08
CA SER A 451 3.71 -11.23 0.39
C SER A 451 4.89 -10.83 1.30
N GLY A 452 4.65 -10.80 2.62
CA GLY A 452 5.62 -10.36 3.62
C GLY A 452 5.15 -10.61 5.05
N ALA A 453 5.93 -10.12 6.00
CA ALA A 453 5.58 -10.01 7.42
C ALA A 453 5.88 -8.60 7.93
N THR A 454 5.06 -8.10 8.85
CA THR A 454 5.28 -6.84 9.56
C THR A 454 5.24 -7.09 11.07
N ILE A 455 5.76 -6.13 11.82
CA ILE A 455 5.47 -5.97 13.24
C ILE A 455 4.45 -4.83 13.33
N LEU A 456 3.38 -5.03 14.10
CA LEU A 456 2.33 -4.03 14.32
C LEU A 456 2.70 -3.07 15.45
N GLY A 457 1.83 -2.09 15.72
CA GLY A 457 1.96 -1.17 16.86
C GLY A 457 2.23 -1.95 18.15
N ASP A 458 1.26 -2.74 18.62
CA ASP A 458 1.33 -3.59 19.82
C ASP A 458 2.52 -4.59 19.91
N GLY A 459 3.36 -4.69 18.87
CA GLY A 459 4.50 -5.61 18.82
C GLY A 459 4.13 -7.03 18.33
N ALA A 460 2.86 -7.28 18.01
CA ALA A 460 2.46 -8.53 17.37
C ALA A 460 3.04 -8.63 15.95
N VAL A 461 3.38 -9.85 15.53
CA VAL A 461 3.78 -10.13 14.16
C VAL A 461 2.52 -10.40 13.34
N ALA A 462 2.32 -9.65 12.26
CA ALA A 462 1.23 -9.88 11.31
C ALA A 462 1.79 -10.25 9.93
N LEU A 463 1.11 -11.17 9.24
CA LEU A 463 1.48 -11.56 7.88
C LEU A 463 0.77 -10.67 6.86
N THR A 464 1.52 -10.11 5.91
CA THR A 464 0.97 -9.30 4.83
C THR A 464 0.39 -10.22 3.76
N VAL A 465 -0.91 -10.10 3.50
CA VAL A 465 -1.65 -11.00 2.60
C VAL A 465 -1.30 -10.69 1.14
N ASP A 466 -1.01 -11.71 0.33
CA ASP A 466 -0.96 -11.60 -1.12
C ASP A 466 -2.34 -11.92 -1.71
N ILE A 467 -3.11 -10.88 -2.03
CA ILE A 467 -4.46 -10.99 -2.59
C ILE A 467 -4.49 -11.76 -3.94
N ASN A 468 -3.40 -11.73 -4.72
CA ASN A 468 -3.32 -12.50 -5.97
C ASN A 468 -3.11 -13.99 -5.67
N GLY A 469 -2.14 -14.32 -4.81
CA GLY A 469 -1.85 -15.70 -4.40
C GLY A 469 -2.97 -16.33 -3.57
N LEU A 470 -3.76 -15.52 -2.87
CA LEU A 470 -4.98 -15.92 -2.18
C LEU A 470 -6.10 -16.26 -3.18
N ALA A 471 -6.30 -15.44 -4.22
CA ALA A 471 -7.25 -15.73 -5.29
C ALA A 471 -6.87 -16.98 -6.10
N GLU A 472 -5.57 -17.24 -6.32
CA GLU A 472 -5.08 -18.50 -6.87
C GLU A 472 -5.41 -19.69 -5.95
N LYS A 473 -5.10 -19.61 -4.64
CA LYS A 473 -5.38 -20.71 -3.69
C LYS A 473 -6.89 -20.98 -3.54
N ALA A 474 -7.73 -19.96 -3.68
CA ALA A 474 -9.18 -20.07 -3.65
C ALA A 474 -9.81 -20.50 -5.00
N GLY A 475 -9.02 -20.70 -6.06
CA GLY A 475 -9.50 -21.14 -7.38
C GLY A 475 -10.29 -20.10 -8.18
N LEU A 476 -10.38 -18.85 -7.70
CA LEU A 476 -11.20 -17.79 -8.28
C LEU A 476 -10.77 -17.40 -9.71
N THR A 477 -9.50 -17.63 -10.05
CA THR A 477 -8.91 -17.34 -11.37
C THR A 477 -9.57 -18.09 -12.53
N ALA A 478 -10.35 -19.13 -12.26
CA ALA A 478 -11.08 -19.90 -13.28
C ALA A 478 -12.61 -19.64 -13.29
N ALA A 479 -13.19 -19.20 -12.16
CA ALA A 479 -14.65 -19.16 -11.99
C ALA A 479 -15.32 -17.97 -12.72
N VAL A 480 -14.62 -16.85 -12.89
CA VAL A 480 -15.20 -15.56 -13.33
C VAL A 480 -15.28 -15.44 -14.87
N GLN A 481 -15.05 -16.53 -15.61
CA GLN A 481 -15.33 -16.57 -17.06
C GLN A 481 -16.81 -16.83 -17.40
N ALA A 482 -17.67 -17.12 -16.42
CA ALA A 482 -19.11 -17.11 -16.61
C ALA A 482 -19.58 -15.67 -16.88
N LYS A 483 -20.23 -15.41 -18.03
CA LYS A 483 -20.90 -14.12 -18.28
C LYS A 483 -21.91 -13.84 -17.16
N PRO A 484 -22.16 -12.56 -16.81
CA PRO A 484 -23.37 -12.20 -16.08
C PRO A 484 -24.57 -12.66 -16.91
N GLN A 485 -25.24 -13.72 -16.47
CA GLN A 485 -26.41 -14.25 -17.15
C GLN A 485 -27.63 -13.53 -16.59
N GLU A 486 -28.36 -12.83 -17.47
CA GLU A 486 -29.61 -12.14 -17.11
C GLU A 486 -30.66 -13.17 -16.69
N ILE A 487 -30.71 -13.46 -15.38
CA ILE A 487 -31.79 -14.21 -14.74
C ILE A 487 -32.81 -13.17 -14.27
N GLY A 488 -34.07 -13.37 -14.66
CA GLY A 488 -35.11 -12.34 -14.67
C GLY A 488 -35.30 -11.61 -13.35
N ALA A 489 -35.58 -10.31 -13.46
CA ALA A 489 -35.73 -9.41 -12.32
C ALA A 489 -36.81 -9.88 -11.34
N VAL A 490 -36.38 -10.18 -10.11
CA VAL A 490 -37.22 -10.06 -8.92
C VAL A 490 -36.77 -8.76 -8.25
N GLU A 491 -37.54 -7.70 -8.44
CA GLU A 491 -37.27 -6.37 -7.88
C GLU A 491 -37.52 -6.38 -6.37
N LYS A 492 -36.56 -6.91 -5.60
CA LYS A 492 -36.34 -6.44 -4.23
C LYS A 492 -35.68 -5.07 -4.33
N ALA A 493 -36.42 -4.04 -3.96
CA ALA A 493 -35.95 -2.67 -3.98
C ALA A 493 -34.70 -2.53 -3.10
N VAL A 494 -33.65 -1.88 -3.64
CA VAL A 494 -32.33 -1.80 -2.98
C VAL A 494 -32.38 -0.70 -1.94
N GLU A 495 -32.23 -1.06 -0.67
CA GLU A 495 -32.07 -0.09 0.41
C GLU A 495 -30.72 0.64 0.27
N ILE A 496 -30.78 1.95 0.11
CA ILE A 496 -29.63 2.84 0.01
C ILE A 496 -29.60 3.74 1.26
N GLU A 497 -28.41 3.89 1.84
CA GLU A 497 -28.19 4.77 2.98
C GLU A 497 -27.87 6.20 2.52
N TYR A 498 -28.61 7.15 3.08
CA TYR A 498 -28.43 8.59 2.85
C TYR A 498 -28.20 9.31 4.18
N LEU A 499 -27.38 10.35 4.15
CA LEU A 499 -27.26 11.31 5.24
C LEU A 499 -28.38 12.37 5.12
N GLY A 500 -29.27 12.44 6.11
CA GLY A 500 -30.23 13.53 6.25
C GLY A 500 -29.55 14.83 6.70
N VAL A 501 -29.80 15.93 6.00
CA VAL A 501 -29.22 17.25 6.27
C VAL A 501 -30.30 18.34 6.22
N ASP A 502 -30.26 19.25 7.19
CA ASP A 502 -31.02 20.50 7.14
C ASP A 502 -30.17 21.58 6.47
N ILE A 503 -30.77 22.33 5.55
CA ILE A 503 -30.15 23.45 4.83
C ILE A 503 -30.98 24.75 4.95
N GLY A 504 -31.80 24.88 6.01
CA GLY A 504 -32.57 26.08 6.31
C GLY A 504 -33.80 26.28 5.42
N ALA A 505 -34.32 25.19 4.85
CA ALA A 505 -35.31 25.18 3.78
C ALA A 505 -36.52 24.29 4.09
N LYS A 506 -37.62 24.47 3.34
CA LYS A 506 -38.78 23.56 3.40
C LYS A 506 -38.54 22.31 2.55
N GLY A 507 -38.17 21.22 3.21
CA GLY A 507 -38.05 19.89 2.64
C GLY A 507 -36.81 19.17 3.20
N ASN A 508 -36.96 17.91 3.58
CA ASN A 508 -35.84 17.12 4.08
C ASN A 508 -34.85 16.90 2.93
N CYS A 509 -33.62 17.37 3.07
CA CYS A 509 -32.58 17.15 2.09
C CYS A 509 -31.73 15.95 2.50
N ILE A 510 -31.30 15.16 1.52
CA ILE A 510 -30.54 13.94 1.72
C ILE A 510 -29.33 13.91 0.78
N PHE A 511 -28.24 13.30 1.25
CA PHE A 511 -26.98 13.18 0.52
C PHE A 511 -26.52 11.71 0.51
N PRO A 512 -26.03 11.13 -0.60
CA PRO A 512 -25.60 9.73 -0.62
C PRO A 512 -24.48 9.48 0.39
N LEU A 513 -24.65 8.54 1.32
CA LEU A 513 -23.67 8.34 2.41
C LEU A 513 -22.30 7.91 1.88
N CYS A 514 -22.27 7.18 0.76
CA CYS A 514 -21.05 6.74 0.07
C CYS A 514 -20.18 7.88 -0.50
N LEU A 515 -20.68 9.12 -0.55
CA LEU A 515 -19.92 10.31 -0.96
C LEU A 515 -19.39 11.11 0.24
N VAL A 516 -19.86 10.80 1.45
CA VAL A 516 -19.46 11.45 2.71
C VAL A 516 -18.16 10.82 3.21
N SER A 517 -17.07 11.60 3.20
CA SER A 517 -15.78 11.21 3.76
C SER A 517 -15.67 11.50 5.27
N ARG A 518 -16.34 12.55 5.76
CA ARG A 518 -16.44 12.85 7.19
C ARG A 518 -17.58 13.83 7.51
N LEU A 519 -18.02 13.84 8.77
CA LEU A 519 -18.84 14.88 9.36
C LEU A 519 -17.97 15.67 10.34
N GLU A 520 -17.97 17.00 10.24
CA GLU A 520 -17.17 17.90 11.08
C GLU A 520 -18.03 19.07 11.59
N GLU A 521 -17.69 19.62 12.75
CA GLU A 521 -18.15 20.94 13.19
C GLU A 521 -16.94 21.88 13.31
N PHE A 522 -17.03 23.07 12.73
CA PHE A 522 -15.98 24.09 12.81
C PHE A 522 -16.51 25.37 13.49
N ASP A 523 -15.66 26.06 14.26
CA ASP A 523 -15.99 27.39 14.79
C ASP A 523 -16.00 28.39 13.61
N VAL A 524 -17.04 29.22 13.54
CA VAL A 524 -17.21 30.20 12.45
C VAL A 524 -16.05 31.22 12.41
N LYS A 525 -15.31 31.39 13.52
CA LYS A 525 -14.11 32.23 13.63
C LYS A 525 -12.90 31.69 12.84
N ASP A 526 -12.83 30.38 12.60
CA ASP A 526 -11.70 29.74 11.90
C ASP A 526 -11.84 29.79 10.36
N PHE A 527 -12.90 30.41 9.85
CA PHE A 527 -13.17 30.53 8.41
C PHE A 527 -12.40 31.65 7.72
N HIS A 528 -11.63 31.26 6.70
CA HIS A 528 -10.79 32.12 5.90
C HIS A 528 -11.42 32.36 4.50
N TRP A 529 -11.02 33.44 3.83
CA TRP A 529 -11.63 33.90 2.58
C TRP A 529 -10.58 34.21 1.49
N ALA A 530 -10.83 33.73 0.27
CA ALA A 530 -10.03 33.98 -0.92
C ALA A 530 -10.95 34.46 -2.06
N GLY A 531 -11.16 35.77 -2.13
CA GLY A 531 -12.24 36.36 -2.93
C GLY A 531 -13.60 35.90 -2.39
N GLU A 532 -14.47 35.43 -3.28
CA GLU A 532 -15.79 34.91 -2.90
C GLU A 532 -15.76 33.48 -2.32
N LYS A 533 -14.60 32.80 -2.37
CA LYS A 533 -14.47 31.43 -1.87
C LYS A 533 -14.04 31.41 -0.41
N LYS A 534 -14.81 30.69 0.40
CA LYS A 534 -14.56 30.42 1.82
C LYS A 534 -13.77 29.12 1.96
N PHE A 535 -12.91 29.02 2.96
CA PHE A 535 -12.12 27.81 3.23
C PHE A 535 -11.69 27.72 4.70
N ILE A 536 -11.22 26.55 5.12
CA ILE A 536 -10.65 26.32 6.45
C ILE A 536 -9.37 25.45 6.37
N PRO A 537 -8.34 25.68 7.20
CA PRO A 537 -7.20 24.78 7.32
C PRO A 537 -7.64 23.40 7.84
N TYR A 538 -7.47 22.36 7.03
CA TYR A 538 -7.96 21.01 7.30
C TYR A 538 -6.92 19.97 6.90
N ARG A 539 -6.46 19.16 7.87
CA ARG A 539 -5.49 18.05 7.67
C ARG A 539 -4.21 18.45 6.90
N GLY A 540 -3.74 19.69 7.08
CA GLY A 540 -2.55 20.23 6.37
C GLY A 540 -2.83 20.78 4.96
N SER A 541 -4.09 20.84 4.54
CA SER A 541 -4.58 21.43 3.29
C SER A 541 -5.58 22.57 3.57
N ALA A 542 -6.09 23.22 2.52
CA ALA A 542 -7.21 24.16 2.62
C ALA A 542 -8.48 23.49 2.07
N LEU A 543 -9.42 23.16 2.97
CA LEU A 543 -10.73 22.62 2.60
C LEU A 543 -11.61 23.76 2.05
N PRO A 544 -12.03 23.73 0.77
CA PRO A 544 -12.97 24.71 0.23
C PRO A 544 -14.35 24.48 0.85
N LEU A 545 -14.99 25.54 1.33
CA LEU A 545 -16.33 25.49 1.92
C LEU A 545 -17.38 26.05 0.96
N ILE A 546 -18.51 25.35 0.84
CA ILE A 546 -19.60 25.63 -0.09
C ILE A 546 -20.91 25.72 0.70
N ASP A 547 -21.50 26.92 0.79
CA ASP A 547 -22.88 27.13 1.29
C ASP A 547 -23.87 26.48 0.31
N VAL A 548 -24.43 25.33 0.69
CA VAL A 548 -25.34 24.52 -0.14
C VAL A 548 -26.60 25.30 -0.48
N ARG A 549 -27.22 25.95 0.51
CA ARG A 549 -28.45 26.77 0.36
C ARG A 549 -28.24 27.94 -0.60
N LYS A 550 -27.10 28.63 -0.52
CA LYS A 550 -26.71 29.71 -1.44
C LYS A 550 -26.43 29.19 -2.85
N THR A 551 -25.75 28.04 -2.96
CA THR A 551 -25.38 27.42 -4.25
C THR A 551 -26.60 26.93 -5.02
N LEU A 552 -27.56 26.34 -4.32
CA LEU A 552 -28.86 25.91 -4.88
C LEU A 552 -29.87 27.05 -5.06
N ASN A 553 -29.51 28.29 -4.67
CA ASN A 553 -30.35 29.47 -4.70
C ASN A 553 -31.73 29.25 -4.02
N ILE A 554 -31.72 28.64 -2.83
CA ILE A 554 -32.95 28.32 -2.08
C ILE A 554 -33.30 29.48 -1.14
N PRO A 555 -34.53 30.03 -1.19
CA PRO A 555 -34.98 31.04 -0.24
C PRO A 555 -35.01 30.49 1.19
N SER A 556 -34.42 31.24 2.14
CA SER A 556 -34.54 30.92 3.57
C SER A 556 -36.01 30.93 3.98
N THR A 557 -36.45 29.88 4.67
CA THR A 557 -37.77 29.85 5.31
C THR A 557 -37.73 30.32 6.76
N VAL A 558 -36.54 30.63 7.28
CA VAL A 558 -36.32 31.33 8.56
C VAL A 558 -36.19 32.82 8.28
N ASP A 559 -36.89 33.64 9.06
CA ASP A 559 -36.83 35.10 8.97
C ASP A 559 -35.41 35.59 9.29
N SER A 560 -34.85 36.47 8.45
CA SER A 560 -33.40 36.76 8.42
C SER A 560 -32.89 37.60 9.59
N SER A 561 -33.71 37.77 10.63
CA SER A 561 -33.42 38.46 11.89
C SER A 561 -32.84 37.55 12.99
N LEU A 562 -32.84 36.22 12.80
CA LEU A 562 -32.46 35.22 13.82
C LEU A 562 -31.21 34.38 13.48
N SER A 563 -30.61 34.55 12.30
CA SER A 563 -29.53 33.68 11.79
C SER A 563 -28.10 34.07 12.25
N SER A 564 -27.94 35.08 13.11
CA SER A 564 -26.64 35.74 13.36
C SER A 564 -25.81 35.20 14.53
N THR A 565 -26.22 34.08 15.16
CA THR A 565 -25.56 33.55 16.37
C THR A 565 -25.38 32.02 16.36
N LYS A 566 -24.88 31.45 15.27
CA LYS A 566 -24.24 30.12 15.28
C LYS A 566 -22.74 30.30 15.53
N GLU A 567 -22.22 29.81 16.66
CA GLU A 567 -20.77 29.79 16.92
C GLU A 567 -20.06 28.68 16.15
N LYS A 568 -20.77 27.58 15.86
CA LYS A 568 -20.29 26.47 15.04
C LYS A 568 -21.14 26.29 13.78
N GLN A 569 -20.50 25.78 12.73
CA GLN A 569 -21.14 25.36 11.49
C GLN A 569 -20.90 23.86 11.28
N ALA A 570 -21.95 23.11 10.95
CA ALA A 570 -21.84 21.73 10.51
C ALA A 570 -21.38 21.67 9.05
N VAL A 571 -20.40 20.80 8.77
CA VAL A 571 -19.82 20.62 7.43
C VAL A 571 -19.75 19.13 7.09
N VAL A 572 -20.39 18.76 5.99
CA VAL A 572 -20.27 17.43 5.39
C VAL A 572 -19.05 17.46 4.47
N VAL A 573 -18.00 16.74 4.85
CA VAL A 573 -16.76 16.64 4.05
C VAL A 573 -16.96 15.53 3.02
N VAL A 574 -16.99 15.90 1.74
CA VAL A 574 -17.15 15.01 0.59
C VAL A 574 -15.87 14.98 -0.23
N LYS A 575 -15.58 13.86 -0.90
CA LYS A 575 -14.36 13.71 -1.70
C LYS A 575 -14.67 13.51 -3.18
N LEU A 576 -14.22 14.45 -4.00
CA LEU A 576 -14.43 14.45 -5.44
C LEU A 576 -13.08 14.32 -6.16
N GLY A 577 -12.73 13.08 -6.52
CA GLY A 577 -11.38 12.74 -7.02
C GLY A 577 -10.34 12.89 -5.91
N ASP A 578 -9.22 13.58 -6.21
CA ASP A 578 -8.12 13.79 -5.27
C ASP A 578 -8.30 15.01 -4.34
N ARG A 579 -9.53 15.52 -4.18
CA ARG A 579 -9.81 16.72 -3.37
C ARG A 579 -11.03 16.54 -2.47
N ASP A 580 -10.85 16.96 -1.23
CA ASP A 580 -11.93 17.10 -0.25
C ASP A 580 -12.61 18.47 -0.43
N TYR A 581 -13.93 18.50 -0.25
CA TYR A 581 -14.78 19.69 -0.27
C TYR A 581 -15.71 19.67 0.95
N GLY A 582 -15.93 20.82 1.58
CA GLY A 582 -16.85 20.94 2.71
C GLY A 582 -18.18 21.55 2.28
N LEU A 583 -19.24 20.77 2.34
CA LEU A 583 -20.61 21.25 2.13
C LEU A 583 -21.15 21.79 3.46
N GLU A 584 -21.41 23.09 3.53
CA GLU A 584 -21.97 23.71 4.73
C GLU A 584 -23.48 23.46 4.80
N VAL A 585 -23.91 22.83 5.89
CA VAL A 585 -25.31 22.50 6.18
C VAL A 585 -25.72 23.14 7.50
N ASP A 586 -27.01 23.48 7.64
CA ASP A 586 -27.51 24.16 8.84
C ASP A 586 -27.55 23.20 10.04
N ALA A 587 -27.86 21.92 9.81
CA ALA A 587 -27.66 20.82 10.75
C ALA A 587 -27.48 19.49 10.02
N ILE A 588 -26.85 18.52 10.67
CA ILE A 588 -26.94 17.10 10.30
C ILE A 588 -28.10 16.52 11.10
N VAL A 589 -28.97 15.73 10.46
CA VAL A 589 -30.22 15.23 11.06
C VAL A 589 -30.03 13.80 11.58
N ASP A 590 -30.02 12.81 10.70
CA ASP A 590 -29.79 11.39 11.00
C ASP A 590 -29.47 10.63 9.70
N LEU A 591 -29.13 9.33 9.81
CA LEU A 591 -29.03 8.42 8.66
C LEU A 591 -30.43 7.94 8.25
N VAL A 592 -30.78 8.10 6.98
CA VAL A 592 -32.03 7.63 6.39
C VAL A 592 -31.75 6.49 5.42
N VAL A 593 -32.28 5.30 5.72
CA VAL A 593 -32.33 4.18 4.79
C VAL A 593 -33.58 4.32 3.94
N SER A 594 -33.48 4.23 2.61
CA SER A 594 -34.65 4.18 1.74
C SER A 594 -34.40 3.28 0.53
N SER A 595 -35.43 2.52 0.16
CA SER A 595 -35.49 1.71 -1.06
C SER A 595 -36.44 2.29 -2.12
N ALA A 596 -36.88 3.54 -1.95
CA ALA A 596 -37.68 4.23 -2.96
C ALA A 596 -36.86 4.53 -4.22
N ASP A 597 -37.48 4.42 -5.40
CA ASP A 597 -36.88 4.88 -6.65
C ASP A 597 -36.70 6.41 -6.67
N LEU A 598 -35.60 6.87 -7.24
CA LEU A 598 -35.33 8.29 -7.45
C LEU A 598 -36.16 8.84 -8.61
N ASP A 599 -37.15 9.70 -8.32
CA ASP A 599 -37.85 10.42 -9.38
C ASP A 599 -36.99 11.60 -9.89
N VAL A 600 -36.15 11.29 -10.87
CA VAL A 600 -35.30 12.25 -11.60
C VAL A 600 -36.15 13.32 -12.31
N LYS A 601 -37.46 13.12 -12.53
CA LYS A 601 -38.35 14.16 -13.10
C LYS A 601 -38.58 15.33 -12.14
N MET A 602 -38.30 15.15 -10.84
CA MET A 602 -38.35 16.23 -9.84
C MET A 602 -37.05 17.05 -9.78
N LYS A 603 -36.06 16.80 -10.65
CA LYS A 603 -34.85 17.63 -10.79
C LYS A 603 -35.19 18.99 -11.40
N ASP A 604 -35.34 20.02 -10.55
CA ASP A 604 -35.70 21.38 -10.96
C ASP A 604 -34.48 22.29 -11.25
N ARG A 605 -33.29 21.95 -10.74
CA ARG A 605 -32.06 22.76 -10.85
C ARG A 605 -30.78 21.91 -10.81
N PRO A 606 -29.61 22.46 -11.24
CA PRO A 606 -28.30 21.85 -10.98
C PRO A 606 -28.01 21.77 -9.46
N GLY A 607 -27.39 20.69 -9.01
CA GLY A 607 -27.14 20.44 -7.57
C GLY A 607 -28.25 19.65 -6.85
N ILE A 608 -29.35 19.31 -7.54
CA ILE A 608 -30.35 18.33 -7.09
C ILE A 608 -30.36 17.18 -8.10
N MET A 609 -30.40 15.93 -7.65
CA MET A 609 -30.48 14.73 -8.50
C MET A 609 -31.93 14.33 -8.83
N GLY A 610 -32.85 14.55 -7.88
CA GLY A 610 -34.26 14.18 -7.97
C GLY A 610 -34.89 14.17 -6.56
N ALA A 611 -36.02 13.51 -6.39
CA ALA A 611 -36.61 13.26 -5.08
C ALA A 611 -36.85 11.77 -4.83
N LEU A 612 -36.65 11.33 -3.58
CA LEU A 612 -37.18 10.06 -3.08
C LEU A 612 -38.56 10.32 -2.48
N VAL A 613 -39.49 9.40 -2.71
CA VAL A 613 -40.84 9.44 -2.14
C VAL A 613 -41.07 8.16 -1.37
N ASP A 614 -40.87 8.22 -0.04
CA ASP A 614 -41.35 7.16 0.85
C ASP A 614 -42.86 7.39 1.11
N THR A 615 -43.51 6.36 1.64
CA THR A 615 -44.94 6.25 1.98
C THR A 615 -45.51 7.38 2.88
N LYS A 616 -44.68 8.27 3.42
CA LYS A 616 -45.09 9.42 4.26
C LYS A 616 -44.35 10.72 3.99
N ASP A 617 -43.13 10.68 3.43
CA ASP A 617 -42.24 11.84 3.33
C ASP A 617 -41.55 11.92 1.96
N VAL A 618 -41.33 13.15 1.49
CA VAL A 618 -40.61 13.46 0.24
C VAL A 618 -39.26 14.06 0.60
N MET A 619 -38.19 13.46 0.08
CA MET A 619 -36.81 13.84 0.40
C MET A 619 -36.05 14.24 -0.87
N ILE A 620 -35.37 15.38 -0.82
CA ILE A 620 -34.66 15.95 -1.98
C ILE A 620 -33.23 15.42 -2.00
N LEU A 621 -32.86 14.68 -3.05
CA LEU A 621 -31.51 14.15 -3.21
C LEU A 621 -30.59 15.20 -3.80
N LEU A 622 -29.53 15.54 -3.07
CA LEU A 622 -28.52 16.50 -3.48
C LEU A 622 -27.44 15.85 -4.39
N ASP A 623 -26.93 16.64 -5.34
CA ASP A 623 -25.77 16.34 -6.20
C ASP A 623 -24.47 16.84 -5.51
N ALA A 624 -23.30 16.31 -5.89
CA ALA A 624 -22.01 16.54 -5.22
C ALA A 624 -21.05 17.52 -5.93
#